data_AF-A0A954VHE9-F1
#
_entry.id   AF-A0A954VHE9-F1
#
_cell.length_a   1.000
_cell.length_b   1.000
_cell.length_c   1.000
_cell.angle_alpha   90.00
_cell.angle_beta   90.00
_cell.angle_gamma   90.00
#
_symmetry.space_group_name_H-M   'P 1'
#
loop_
_entity.id
_entity.type
_entity.pdbx_description
1 polymer ?
#
loop_
_entity_poly.entity_id
_entity_poly.type
_entity_poly.pdbx_seq_one_letter_code
_entity_poly.pdbx_strand_id
1 'polypeptide(L)'
;MDVPEIPSLFKGIIEVTSIQNVGPEPGQVGTLTARFVRYPDCQQLSVWLPSSGYKNYTNYRLLRLSDAVLVENQELASKLCGSVRLLWDTLVWPPAEYRLEIPFSPSCCHWMYFRKLEAGTKVGENEPIDMPMATADSPSVIHESQSDLALTEADGNSGLYRQYRDGMGNLLPNGDEELRNELKNIANDLAMQYRQPDVDSPQVRFYSQGSGGAIEYSSSNEQARFSYEFGGGACKLIIDIPALEDWEQVTGIALARRRYVLLTIATAVRTEQAPNWRFEINNRTIEFY
;
A
#
# COMPACT_ATOMS: atom_id res chain seq x y z
N MET A 1 -7.59 6.37 -30.77
CA MET A 1 -7.83 6.17 -29.33
C MET A 1 -6.60 6.70 -28.63
N ASP A 2 -6.71 7.86 -28.00
CA ASP A 2 -5.61 8.41 -27.21
C ASP A 2 -5.38 7.52 -26.00
N VAL A 3 -4.15 7.04 -25.85
CA VAL A 3 -3.75 6.29 -24.66
C VAL A 3 -3.75 7.28 -23.49
N PRO A 4 -4.49 7.01 -22.40
CA PRO A 4 -4.45 7.89 -21.24
C PRO A 4 -3.02 7.94 -20.70
N GLU A 5 -2.49 9.14 -20.58
CA GLU A 5 -1.16 9.39 -20.05
C GLU A 5 -1.11 8.93 -18.59
N ILE A 6 -0.18 8.04 -18.26
CA ILE A 6 -0.04 7.54 -16.88
C ILE A 6 0.54 8.70 -16.05
N PRO A 7 -0.13 9.15 -14.98
CA PRO A 7 0.38 10.23 -14.16
C PRO A 7 1.72 9.82 -13.56
N SER A 8 2.70 10.73 -13.64
CA SER A 8 4.00 10.52 -13.01
C SER A 8 3.83 10.39 -11.49
N LEU A 9 4.48 9.38 -10.91
CA LEU A 9 4.48 9.15 -9.46
C LEU A 9 5.74 9.76 -8.84
N PHE A 10 5.54 10.59 -7.83
CA PHE A 10 6.59 11.29 -7.12
C PHE A 10 6.71 10.72 -5.72
N LYS A 11 7.81 10.02 -5.44
CA LYS A 11 8.08 9.55 -4.09
C LYS A 11 8.76 10.68 -3.31
N GLY A 12 8.18 11.17 -2.21
CA GLY A 12 8.80 12.20 -1.39
C GLY A 12 8.28 12.24 0.04
N ILE A 13 9.05 12.80 0.96
CA ILE A 13 8.58 13.07 2.34
C ILE A 13 7.81 14.38 2.34
N ILE A 14 6.73 14.45 3.12
CA ILE A 14 6.04 15.70 3.42
C ILE A 14 6.47 16.22 4.80
N GLU A 15 6.94 17.46 4.84
CA GLU A 15 7.19 18.21 6.07
C GLU A 15 6.14 19.32 6.19
N VAL A 16 5.34 19.30 7.27
CA VAL A 16 4.37 20.35 7.57
C VAL A 16 5.09 21.47 8.28
N THR A 17 5.14 22.64 7.65
CA THR A 17 5.96 23.78 8.10
C THR A 17 5.17 24.74 8.98
N SER A 18 3.87 24.89 8.75
CA SER A 18 3.01 25.77 9.56
C SER A 18 1.53 25.40 9.43
N ILE A 19 0.77 25.58 10.51
CA ILE A 19 -0.69 25.49 10.54
C ILE A 19 -1.22 26.77 11.20
N GLN A 20 -2.17 27.44 10.56
CA GLN A 20 -2.77 28.66 11.09
C GLN A 20 -4.22 28.83 10.67
N ASN A 21 -4.99 29.57 11.47
CA ASN A 21 -6.32 30.04 11.10
C ASN A 21 -6.22 31.47 10.58
N VAL A 22 -6.89 31.76 9.46
CA VAL A 22 -6.92 33.08 8.85
C VAL A 22 -8.35 33.61 8.88
N GLY A 23 -8.54 34.79 9.47
CA GLY A 23 -9.83 35.43 9.66
C GLY A 23 -9.82 36.48 10.77
N PRO A 24 -10.96 37.15 11.06
CA PRO A 24 -11.05 38.18 12.09
C PRO A 24 -11.00 37.62 13.52
N GLU A 25 -11.36 36.36 13.74
CA GLU A 25 -11.39 35.72 15.07
C GLU A 25 -10.76 34.31 15.05
N PRO A 26 -9.46 34.18 14.71
CA PRO A 26 -8.83 32.89 14.46
C PRO A 26 -8.78 31.97 15.69
N GLY A 27 -8.79 32.55 16.90
CA GLY A 27 -8.73 31.82 18.18
C GLY A 27 -10.05 31.19 18.65
N GLN A 28 -11.19 31.51 18.02
CA GLN A 28 -12.47 30.89 18.37
C GLN A 28 -12.70 29.55 17.67
N VAL A 29 -11.96 29.28 16.60
CA VAL A 29 -12.00 28.02 15.89
C VAL A 29 -10.74 27.24 16.27
N GLY A 30 -10.86 25.96 16.60
CA GLY A 30 -9.67 25.13 16.84
C GLY A 30 -8.76 25.09 15.62
N THR A 31 -7.52 24.66 15.80
CA THR A 31 -6.55 24.53 14.69
C THR A 31 -6.60 23.12 14.10
N LEU A 32 -6.17 22.99 12.85
CA LEU A 32 -5.92 21.67 12.28
C LEU A 32 -4.75 20.98 13.00
N THR A 33 -4.69 19.66 12.90
CA THR A 33 -3.45 18.90 13.09
C THR A 33 -3.21 18.02 11.88
N ALA A 34 -1.96 17.65 11.63
CA ALA A 34 -1.61 16.86 10.47
C ALA A 34 -0.55 15.81 10.80
N ARG A 35 -0.54 14.73 10.01
CA ARG A 35 0.44 13.65 10.13
C ARG A 35 0.69 13.09 8.75
N PHE A 36 1.97 12.87 8.45
CA PHE A 36 2.39 12.22 7.22
C PHE A 36 2.95 10.84 7.54
N VAL A 37 2.55 9.86 6.73
CA VAL A 37 3.08 8.50 6.79
C VAL A 37 3.54 8.09 5.40
N ARG A 38 4.77 7.61 5.32
CA ARG A 38 5.39 7.10 4.10
C ARG A 38 5.60 5.59 4.22
N TYR A 39 5.13 4.87 3.23
CA TYR A 39 5.47 3.49 2.93
C TYR A 39 6.21 3.42 1.58
N PRO A 40 6.94 2.32 1.29
CA PRO A 40 7.64 2.15 0.01
C PRO A 40 6.75 2.32 -1.24
N ASP A 41 5.45 2.04 -1.09
CA ASP A 41 4.43 1.98 -2.15
C ASP A 41 3.25 2.94 -1.94
N CYS A 42 3.20 3.69 -0.83
CA CYS A 42 2.09 4.56 -0.50
C CYS A 42 2.55 5.79 0.29
N GLN A 43 1.94 6.95 0.05
CA GLN A 43 2.26 8.19 0.75
C GLN A 43 0.99 8.89 1.19
N GLN A 44 0.69 8.83 2.49
CA GLN A 44 -0.56 9.31 3.03
C GLN A 44 -0.36 10.55 3.90
N LEU A 45 -1.03 11.63 3.54
CA LEU A 45 -1.20 12.80 4.40
C LEU A 45 -2.58 12.71 5.08
N SER A 46 -2.57 12.76 6.41
CA SER A 46 -3.78 12.80 7.24
C SER A 46 -3.89 14.17 7.89
N VAL A 47 -5.07 14.80 7.81
CA VAL A 47 -5.36 16.07 8.48
C VAL A 47 -6.60 15.91 9.34
N TRP A 48 -6.57 16.37 10.59
CA TRP A 48 -7.71 16.37 11.49
C TRP A 48 -8.28 17.76 11.63
N LEU A 49 -9.59 17.85 11.46
CA LEU A 49 -10.39 19.04 11.68
C LEU A 49 -10.65 19.24 13.18
N PRO A 50 -10.72 20.49 13.67
CA PRO A 50 -11.09 20.78 15.06
C PRO A 50 -12.54 20.45 15.39
N SER A 51 -13.38 20.21 14.38
CA SER A 51 -14.80 19.88 14.53
C SER A 51 -15.28 19.04 13.35
N SER A 52 -16.50 18.50 13.45
CA SER A 52 -17.09 17.65 12.41
C SER A 52 -17.07 18.31 11.03
N GLY A 53 -16.55 17.59 10.03
CA GLY A 53 -16.48 17.94 8.62
C GLY A 53 -17.84 18.19 7.96
N TYR A 54 -18.94 17.72 8.57
CA TYR A 54 -20.30 17.88 8.05
C TYR A 54 -20.99 19.19 8.49
N LYS A 55 -20.34 20.03 9.31
CA LYS A 55 -20.96 21.25 9.85
C LYS A 55 -20.82 22.45 8.91
N ASN A 56 -19.66 23.09 8.95
CA ASN A 56 -19.44 24.37 8.25
C ASN A 56 -18.40 24.26 7.13
N TYR A 57 -17.92 23.05 6.85
CA TYR A 57 -16.93 22.82 5.82
C TYR A 57 -17.60 22.36 4.53
N THR A 58 -17.20 22.95 3.41
CA THR A 58 -17.78 22.65 2.09
C THR A 58 -16.75 22.06 1.16
N ASN A 59 -15.64 22.77 0.96
CA ASN A 59 -14.60 22.43 0.00
C ASN A 59 -13.22 22.63 0.62
N TYR A 60 -12.20 22.16 -0.10
CA TYR A 60 -10.81 22.53 0.17
C TYR A 60 -10.13 22.93 -1.14
N ARG A 61 -9.02 23.67 -1.01
CA ARG A 61 -8.17 24.03 -2.13
C ARG A 61 -6.74 23.64 -1.81
N LEU A 62 -6.07 22.99 -2.75
CA LEU A 62 -4.66 22.70 -2.67
C LEU A 62 -3.94 23.52 -3.73
N LEU A 63 -3.02 24.38 -3.29
CA LEU A 63 -2.23 25.23 -4.16
C LEU A 63 -0.77 24.82 -4.10
N ARG A 64 -0.12 24.75 -5.26
CA ARG A 64 1.33 24.68 -5.37
C ARG A 64 1.87 26.10 -5.40
N LEU A 65 2.76 26.43 -4.47
CA LEU A 65 3.19 27.81 -4.24
C LEU A 65 4.27 28.27 -5.22
N SER A 66 5.08 27.34 -5.76
CA SER A 66 6.18 27.67 -6.69
C SER A 66 5.71 28.37 -7.96
N ASP A 67 4.51 28.04 -8.44
CA ASP A 67 3.91 28.56 -9.67
C ASP A 67 2.46 29.03 -9.50
N ALA A 68 1.98 29.11 -8.25
CA ALA A 68 0.61 29.48 -7.89
C ALA A 68 -0.48 28.64 -8.59
N VAL A 69 -0.18 27.40 -8.97
CA VAL A 69 -1.13 26.50 -9.63
C VAL A 69 -2.11 25.90 -8.61
N LEU A 70 -3.40 25.95 -8.95
CA LEU A 70 -4.44 25.23 -8.22
C LEU A 70 -4.37 23.75 -8.60
N VAL A 71 -3.91 22.92 -7.67
CA VAL A 71 -3.72 21.48 -7.86
C VAL A 71 -5.03 20.73 -7.68
N GLU A 72 -5.76 21.03 -6.61
CA GLU A 72 -7.07 20.44 -6.32
C GLU A 72 -8.03 21.52 -5.81
N ASN A 73 -9.30 21.43 -6.23
CA ASN A 73 -10.42 22.18 -5.65
C ASN A 73 -11.64 21.27 -5.69
N GLN A 74 -11.94 20.64 -4.57
CA GLN A 74 -12.98 19.60 -4.48
C GLN A 74 -13.79 19.77 -3.20
N GLU A 75 -14.93 19.08 -3.14
CA GLU A 75 -15.73 18.97 -1.94
C GLU A 75 -14.94 18.28 -0.83
N LEU A 76 -15.02 18.81 0.39
CA LEU A 76 -14.30 18.26 1.54
C LEU A 76 -14.76 16.83 1.85
N ALA A 77 -16.04 16.54 1.64
CA ALA A 77 -16.65 15.23 1.85
C ALA A 77 -15.92 14.11 1.07
N SER A 78 -15.35 14.42 -0.10
CA SER A 78 -14.59 13.45 -0.93
C SER A 78 -13.32 12.92 -0.25
N LYS A 79 -12.77 13.66 0.71
CA LYS A 79 -11.55 13.29 1.45
C LYS A 79 -11.84 12.84 2.89
N LEU A 80 -13.09 12.92 3.33
CA LEU A 80 -13.46 12.69 4.73
C LEU A 80 -13.49 11.19 5.05
N CYS A 81 -12.71 10.81 6.06
CA CYS A 81 -12.69 9.47 6.64
C CYS A 81 -13.24 9.55 8.06
N GLY A 82 -14.54 9.26 8.20
CA GLY A 82 -15.28 9.44 9.45
C GLY A 82 -15.88 10.85 9.56
N SER A 83 -15.75 11.50 10.72
CA SER A 83 -16.33 12.83 10.95
C SER A 83 -15.30 13.96 11.01
N VAL A 84 -14.03 13.69 11.31
CA VAL A 84 -13.03 14.75 11.56
C VAL A 84 -11.73 14.57 10.81
N ARG A 85 -11.47 13.41 10.20
CA ARG A 85 -10.18 13.12 9.56
C ARG A 85 -10.32 13.20 8.05
N LEU A 86 -9.33 13.80 7.40
CA LEU A 86 -9.18 13.92 5.95
C LEU A 86 -7.94 13.16 5.51
N LEU A 87 -8.00 12.50 4.35
CA LEU A 87 -6.92 11.67 3.82
C LEU A 87 -6.59 12.04 2.37
N TRP A 88 -5.30 12.18 2.07
CA TRP A 88 -4.79 12.33 0.70
C TRP A 88 -3.74 11.26 0.41
N ASP A 89 -3.85 10.65 -0.76
CA ASP A 89 -2.72 10.03 -1.45
C ASP A 89 -1.92 11.13 -2.13
N THR A 90 -0.65 11.19 -1.79
CA THR A 90 0.24 12.27 -2.21
C THR A 90 1.19 11.85 -3.32
N LEU A 91 1.12 10.60 -3.81
CA LEU A 91 2.02 10.08 -4.86
C LEU A 91 1.99 10.91 -6.15
N VAL A 92 0.84 11.48 -6.50
CA VAL A 92 0.69 12.29 -7.73
C VAL A 92 1.17 13.74 -7.58
N TRP A 93 1.56 14.16 -6.37
CA TRP A 93 2.03 15.53 -6.12
C TRP A 93 3.54 15.63 -6.38
N PRO A 94 4.02 16.48 -7.27
CA PRO A 94 5.46 16.68 -7.45
C PRO A 94 6.14 17.29 -6.20
N PRO A 95 7.47 17.19 -6.09
CA PRO A 95 8.23 17.94 -5.10
C PRO A 95 8.01 19.45 -5.28
N ALA A 96 7.48 20.11 -4.26
CA ALA A 96 7.20 21.55 -4.25
C ALA A 96 6.76 22.00 -2.85
N GLU A 97 6.55 23.31 -2.70
CA GLU A 97 5.84 23.91 -1.57
C GLU A 97 4.35 24.01 -1.86
N TYR A 98 3.53 23.70 -0.85
CA TYR A 98 2.08 23.60 -0.96
C TYR A 98 1.38 24.38 0.15
N ARG A 99 0.17 24.84 -0.17
CA ARG A 99 -0.80 25.35 0.79
C ARG A 99 -2.13 24.63 0.62
N LEU A 100 -2.59 24.02 1.70
CA LEU A 100 -3.96 23.51 1.84
C LEU A 100 -4.82 24.57 2.53
N GLU A 101 -5.91 24.95 1.87
CA GLU A 101 -6.92 25.89 2.38
C GLU A 101 -8.23 25.14 2.61
N ILE A 102 -8.75 25.24 3.84
CA ILE A 102 -10.05 24.66 4.21
C ILE A 102 -10.92 25.78 4.79
N PRO A 103 -11.82 26.38 3.99
CA PRO A 103 -12.81 27.34 4.49
C PRO A 103 -13.70 26.69 5.55
N PHE A 104 -13.82 27.35 6.71
CA PHE A 104 -14.72 26.95 7.79
C PHE A 104 -15.94 27.88 7.89
N SER A 105 -15.79 29.15 7.53
CA SER A 105 -16.89 30.11 7.45
C SER A 105 -16.55 31.18 6.41
N PRO A 106 -17.48 32.08 6.04
CA PRO A 106 -17.20 33.17 5.13
C PRO A 106 -16.03 34.07 5.57
N SER A 107 -15.72 34.08 6.87
CA SER A 107 -14.68 34.92 7.47
C SER A 107 -13.48 34.14 7.99
N CYS A 108 -13.52 32.79 8.02
CA CYS A 108 -12.47 31.97 8.62
C CYS A 108 -12.05 30.80 7.72
N CYS A 109 -10.75 30.63 7.55
CA CYS A 109 -10.14 29.57 6.77
C CYS A 109 -8.96 28.96 7.51
N HIS A 110 -8.86 27.63 7.51
CA HIS A 110 -7.67 26.94 7.98
C HIS A 110 -6.64 26.87 6.85
N TRP A 111 -5.42 27.31 7.13
CA TRP A 111 -4.28 27.19 6.23
C TRP A 111 -3.26 26.23 6.82
N MET A 112 -2.81 25.28 6.00
CA MET A 112 -1.68 24.42 6.32
C MET A 112 -0.64 24.52 5.20
N TYR A 113 0.57 24.87 5.58
CA TYR A 113 1.73 24.95 4.71
C TYR A 113 2.58 23.71 4.89
N PHE A 114 3.01 23.13 3.78
CA PHE A 114 3.90 21.97 3.79
C PHE A 114 4.76 21.94 2.54
N ARG A 115 5.86 21.21 2.59
CA ARG A 115 6.70 20.94 1.42
C ARG A 115 6.81 19.45 1.19
N LYS A 116 6.78 19.06 -0.08
CA LYS A 116 7.13 17.71 -0.52
C LYS A 116 8.56 17.73 -1.04
N LEU A 117 9.40 16.91 -0.43
CA LEU A 117 10.81 16.79 -0.79
C LEU A 117 11.00 15.83 -1.98
N GLU A 118 12.14 15.94 -2.65
CA GLU A 118 12.60 14.99 -3.67
C GLU A 118 12.77 13.58 -3.09
N ALA A 119 12.65 12.56 -3.95
CA ALA A 119 12.87 11.17 -3.55
C ALA A 119 14.26 10.98 -2.92
N GLY A 120 14.34 10.24 -1.81
CA GLY A 120 15.61 9.97 -1.12
C GLY A 120 16.18 11.13 -0.32
N THR A 121 15.50 12.29 -0.26
CA THR A 121 15.92 13.40 0.61
C THR A 121 15.80 12.97 2.07
N LYS A 122 16.93 12.94 2.79
CA LYS A 122 17.08 12.65 4.24
C LYS A 122 16.82 11.22 4.73
N VAL A 123 16.14 10.35 3.97
CA VAL A 123 15.82 8.98 4.41
C VAL A 123 15.79 8.00 3.22
N GLY A 124 16.15 6.74 3.43
CA GLY A 124 16.29 5.74 2.37
C GLY A 124 14.97 5.45 1.61
N GLU A 125 15.06 5.12 0.32
CA GLU A 125 13.87 4.90 -0.52
C GLU A 125 12.95 3.78 0.01
N ASN A 126 13.49 2.79 0.70
CA ASN A 126 12.73 1.62 1.16
C ASN A 126 12.35 1.67 2.64
N GLU A 127 12.56 2.80 3.31
CA GLU A 127 12.33 2.94 4.74
C GLU A 127 10.93 3.52 5.03
N PRO A 128 10.14 2.87 5.92
CA PRO A 128 8.91 3.47 6.39
C PRO A 128 9.25 4.69 7.26
N ILE A 129 8.46 5.76 7.13
CA ILE A 129 8.66 6.99 7.89
C ILE A 129 7.32 7.44 8.42
N ASP A 130 7.28 7.71 9.72
CA ASP A 130 6.13 8.27 10.39
C ASP A 130 6.54 9.61 11.02
N MET A 131 6.03 10.70 10.44
CA MET A 131 6.39 12.05 10.89
C MET A 131 5.64 12.40 12.18
N PRO A 132 6.25 13.16 13.10
CA PRO A 132 5.55 13.64 14.28
C PRO A 132 4.29 14.43 13.86
N MET A 133 3.26 14.34 14.69
CA MET A 133 2.01 15.06 14.43
C MET A 133 2.26 16.57 14.49
N ALA A 134 2.04 17.24 13.37
CA ALA A 134 2.10 18.68 13.29
C ALA A 134 0.88 19.33 13.94
N THR A 135 1.13 20.35 14.74
CA THR A 135 0.13 21.24 15.35
C THR A 135 0.45 22.69 14.95
N ALA A 136 -0.39 23.64 15.37
CA ALA A 136 -0.11 25.06 15.15
C ALA A 136 1.19 25.52 15.83
N ASP A 137 1.51 24.95 17.01
CA ASP A 137 2.68 25.34 17.80
C ASP A 137 3.92 24.47 17.53
N SER A 138 3.74 23.29 16.92
CA SER A 138 4.80 22.31 16.70
C SER A 138 4.76 21.77 15.26
N PRO A 139 5.63 22.24 14.35
CA PRO A 139 5.67 21.75 12.98
C PRO A 139 6.32 20.35 12.92
N SER A 140 6.14 19.62 11.81
CA SER A 140 6.70 18.28 11.63
C SER A 140 8.02 18.27 10.85
N VAL A 141 8.88 19.27 11.05
CA VAL A 141 10.14 19.39 10.30
C VAL A 141 11.21 18.45 10.86
N ILE A 142 11.92 17.72 10.00
CA ILE A 142 13.08 16.93 10.41
C ILE A 142 14.24 17.90 10.65
N HIS A 143 14.59 18.13 11.93
CA HIS A 143 15.80 18.86 12.30
C HIS A 143 17.04 17.98 12.05
N GLU A 144 18.02 18.52 11.30
CA GLU A 144 19.30 17.82 11.01
C GLU A 144 20.07 17.42 12.28
N SER A 145 19.80 18.07 13.43
CA SER A 145 20.46 17.75 14.70
C SER A 145 19.92 16.50 15.42
N GLN A 146 19.03 15.72 14.80
CA GLN A 146 18.67 14.38 15.29
C GLN A 146 19.47 13.26 14.62
N SER A 147 20.60 13.58 13.97
CA SER A 147 21.57 12.60 13.48
C SER A 147 22.38 11.91 14.59
N ASP A 148 22.24 12.34 15.85
CA ASP A 148 22.95 11.76 17.00
C ASP A 148 22.05 10.87 17.89
N LEU A 149 20.82 10.59 17.48
CA LEU A 149 20.18 9.35 17.91
C LEU A 149 20.87 8.23 17.16
N ALA A 150 22.06 7.88 17.66
CA ALA A 150 22.63 6.57 17.45
C ALA A 150 21.48 5.58 17.60
N LEU A 151 21.31 4.73 16.60
CA LEU A 151 20.62 3.46 16.73
C LEU A 151 21.38 2.68 17.81
N THR A 152 21.18 3.05 19.08
CA THR A 152 21.65 2.27 20.20
C THR A 152 20.90 0.97 20.12
N GLU A 153 21.62 -0.12 20.30
CA GLU A 153 21.27 -1.52 20.12
C GLU A 153 20.09 -2.02 21.03
N ALA A 154 19.15 -1.15 21.36
CA ALA A 154 17.88 -1.44 22.02
C ALA A 154 16.72 -1.66 21.02
N ASP A 155 16.90 -1.40 19.72
CA ASP A 155 15.88 -1.60 18.67
C ASP A 155 15.81 -3.05 18.15
N GLY A 156 16.06 -4.02 19.04
CA GLY A 156 15.62 -5.40 18.86
C GLY A 156 14.11 -5.57 19.08
N ASN A 157 13.37 -4.49 19.34
CA ASN A 157 11.93 -4.53 19.59
C ASN A 157 11.19 -3.58 18.65
N SER A 158 10.34 -4.15 17.81
CA SER A 158 9.65 -3.55 16.67
C SER A 158 8.63 -2.46 17.03
N GLY A 159 9.10 -1.31 17.52
CA GLY A 159 8.29 -0.11 17.78
C GLY A 159 7.83 0.65 16.52
N LEU A 160 8.27 0.24 15.34
CA LEU A 160 7.97 0.89 14.06
C LEU A 160 6.58 0.57 13.49
N TYR A 161 5.81 -0.33 14.14
CA TYR A 161 4.47 -0.72 13.69
C TYR A 161 3.41 -0.38 14.73
N ARG A 162 2.26 0.15 14.26
CA ARG A 162 1.09 0.30 15.12
C ARG A 162 0.57 -1.09 15.49
N GLN A 163 0.84 -1.49 16.72
CA GLN A 163 0.40 -2.76 17.27
C GLN A 163 -1.10 -2.69 17.61
N TYR A 164 -1.93 -3.38 16.85
CA TYR A 164 -3.35 -3.52 17.14
C TYR A 164 -3.54 -4.58 18.23
N ARG A 165 -4.41 -4.29 19.19
CA ARG A 165 -4.74 -5.21 20.29
C ARG A 165 -6.21 -5.62 20.20
N ASP A 166 -6.49 -6.87 20.55
CA ASP A 166 -7.86 -7.34 20.67
C ASP A 166 -8.58 -6.71 21.87
N GLY A 167 -9.87 -7.00 22.05
CA GLY A 167 -10.66 -6.50 23.18
C GLY A 167 -10.21 -7.01 24.56
N MET A 168 -9.24 -7.93 24.60
CA MET A 168 -8.61 -8.48 25.81
C MET A 168 -7.18 -7.94 26.02
N GLY A 169 -6.68 -7.08 25.11
CA GLY A 169 -5.35 -6.47 25.19
C GLY A 169 -4.22 -7.29 24.56
N ASN A 170 -4.51 -8.45 23.95
CA ASN A 170 -3.49 -9.26 23.26
C ASN A 170 -3.13 -8.64 21.92
N LEU A 171 -1.88 -8.79 21.48
CA LEU A 171 -1.44 -8.35 20.16
C LEU A 171 -2.16 -9.15 19.07
N LEU A 172 -2.84 -8.44 18.17
CA LEU A 172 -3.37 -9.04 16.95
C LEU A 172 -2.20 -9.35 16.00
N PRO A 173 -2.18 -10.54 15.38
CA PRO A 173 -1.21 -10.88 14.34
C PRO A 173 -1.25 -9.83 13.22
N ASN A 174 -0.08 -9.37 12.79
CA ASN A 174 0.04 -8.40 11.70
C ASN A 174 -0.10 -9.12 10.35
N GLY A 175 -1.31 -9.57 10.01
CA GLY A 175 -1.57 -10.26 8.74
C GLY A 175 -1.19 -9.46 7.49
N ASP A 176 -1.09 -8.13 7.63
CA ASP A 176 -0.63 -7.22 6.59
C ASP A 176 0.90 -7.26 6.37
N GLU A 177 1.67 -7.54 7.42
CA GLU A 177 3.11 -7.81 7.34
C GLU A 177 3.37 -9.20 6.78
N GLU A 178 2.56 -10.20 7.12
CA GLU A 178 2.61 -11.53 6.51
C GLU A 178 2.34 -11.43 4.99
N LEU A 179 1.29 -10.71 4.59
CA LEU A 179 0.97 -10.47 3.18
C LEU A 179 2.04 -9.64 2.47
N ARG A 180 2.58 -8.59 3.10
CA ARG A 180 3.68 -7.80 2.51
C ARG A 180 4.96 -8.59 2.38
N ASN A 181 5.29 -9.44 3.34
CA ASN A 181 6.45 -10.32 3.26
C ASN A 181 6.25 -11.40 2.19
N GLU A 182 5.04 -11.95 2.09
CA GLU A 182 4.66 -12.87 1.02
C GLU A 182 4.77 -12.20 -0.35
N LEU A 183 4.18 -11.01 -0.54
CA LEU A 183 4.24 -10.25 -1.77
C LEU A 183 5.66 -9.79 -2.11
N LYS A 184 6.49 -9.41 -1.13
CA LYS A 184 7.91 -9.09 -1.34
C LYS A 184 8.71 -10.32 -1.74
N ASN A 185 8.45 -11.47 -1.14
CA ASN A 185 9.08 -12.72 -1.53
C ASN A 185 8.67 -13.11 -2.96
N ILE A 186 7.38 -12.96 -3.30
CA ILE A 186 6.88 -13.14 -4.67
C ILE A 186 7.55 -12.15 -5.62
N ALA A 187 7.59 -10.86 -5.29
CA ALA A 187 8.19 -9.83 -6.14
C ALA A 187 9.70 -10.02 -6.31
N ASN A 188 10.41 -10.47 -5.28
CA ASN A 188 11.84 -10.79 -5.35
C ASN A 188 12.09 -12.06 -6.16
N ASP A 189 11.26 -13.10 -5.99
CA ASP A 189 11.30 -14.32 -6.81
C ASP A 189 11.06 -13.99 -8.29
N LEU A 190 10.09 -13.11 -8.57
CA LEU A 190 9.81 -12.58 -9.91
C LEU A 190 11.00 -11.75 -10.42
N ALA A 191 11.50 -10.79 -9.66
CA ALA A 191 12.59 -9.89 -10.07
C ALA A 191 13.93 -10.61 -10.30
N MET A 192 14.21 -11.69 -9.55
CA MET A 192 15.38 -12.55 -9.83
C MET A 192 15.22 -13.34 -11.13
N GLN A 193 14.00 -13.65 -11.56
CA GLN A 193 13.73 -14.38 -12.81
C GLN A 193 13.59 -13.46 -14.05
N TYR A 194 13.21 -12.19 -13.89
CA TYR A 194 13.07 -11.20 -14.97
C TYR A 194 14.39 -10.60 -15.52
N ARG A 195 15.55 -11.19 -15.21
CA ARG A 195 16.81 -10.91 -15.93
C ARG A 195 16.93 -11.62 -17.29
N GLN A 196 15.83 -12.13 -17.85
CA GLN A 196 15.79 -12.59 -19.24
C GLN A 196 14.75 -11.80 -20.05
N PRO A 197 15.08 -11.31 -21.25
CA PRO A 197 14.28 -10.27 -21.93
C PRO A 197 13.15 -10.83 -22.82
N ASP A 198 12.80 -12.11 -22.73
CA ASP A 198 11.89 -12.76 -23.68
C ASP A 198 11.06 -13.83 -22.95
N VAL A 199 9.85 -13.50 -22.46
CA VAL A 199 8.88 -14.55 -22.07
C VAL A 199 7.45 -14.03 -22.21
N ASP A 200 6.64 -14.73 -23.01
CA ASP A 200 5.19 -14.54 -23.09
C ASP A 200 4.53 -14.66 -21.72
N SER A 201 3.44 -13.90 -21.51
CA SER A 201 2.61 -14.02 -20.31
C SER A 201 2.12 -15.47 -20.13
N PRO A 202 2.43 -16.14 -19.01
CA PRO A 202 2.00 -17.51 -18.79
C PRO A 202 0.47 -17.61 -18.79
N GLN A 203 -0.06 -18.69 -19.35
CA GLN A 203 -1.49 -18.97 -19.36
C GLN A 203 -1.82 -20.17 -18.49
N VAL A 204 -2.92 -20.05 -17.75
CA VAL A 204 -3.52 -21.13 -16.97
C VAL A 204 -4.88 -21.46 -17.57
N ARG A 205 -5.14 -22.74 -17.84
CA ARG A 205 -6.43 -23.22 -18.38
C ARG A 205 -7.04 -24.28 -17.48
N PHE A 206 -8.36 -24.22 -17.33
CA PHE A 206 -9.13 -25.10 -16.48
C PHE A 206 -9.93 -26.11 -17.31
N TYR A 207 -9.79 -27.39 -16.99
CA TYR A 207 -10.53 -28.49 -17.60
C TYR A 207 -11.37 -29.19 -16.53
N SER A 208 -12.68 -28.93 -16.51
CA SER A 208 -13.61 -29.53 -15.54
C SER A 208 -14.15 -30.88 -16.02
N GLN A 209 -14.17 -31.88 -15.14
CA GLN A 209 -14.71 -33.23 -15.37
C GLN A 209 -15.65 -33.68 -14.23
N GLY A 210 -16.49 -32.77 -13.72
CA GLY A 210 -17.45 -33.07 -12.65
C GLY A 210 -16.88 -32.77 -11.27
N SER A 211 -16.63 -33.80 -10.45
CA SER A 211 -16.11 -33.64 -9.07
C SER A 211 -14.61 -33.32 -8.98
N GLY A 212 -13.94 -33.20 -10.13
CA GLY A 212 -12.54 -32.82 -10.24
C GLY A 212 -12.22 -32.39 -11.67
N GLY A 213 -10.94 -32.20 -11.96
CA GLY A 213 -10.49 -31.77 -13.27
C GLY A 213 -8.98 -31.67 -13.38
N ALA A 214 -8.52 -30.90 -14.35
CA ALA A 214 -7.11 -30.59 -14.51
C ALA A 214 -6.89 -29.10 -14.78
N ILE A 215 -5.77 -28.61 -14.30
CA ILE A 215 -5.24 -27.28 -14.58
C ILE A 215 -4.00 -27.44 -15.45
N GLU A 216 -3.96 -26.70 -16.54
CA GLU A 216 -2.81 -26.66 -17.45
C GLU A 216 -2.13 -25.31 -17.36
N TYR A 217 -0.84 -25.34 -17.02
CA TYR A 217 0.05 -24.19 -17.09
C TYR A 217 0.83 -24.25 -18.41
N SER A 218 0.94 -23.11 -19.08
CA SER A 218 1.73 -22.97 -20.30
C SER A 218 2.50 -21.64 -20.33
N SER A 219 3.74 -21.69 -20.80
CA SER A 219 4.64 -20.59 -21.09
C SER A 219 5.37 -20.89 -22.41
N SER A 220 6.06 -19.92 -23.01
CA SER A 220 6.64 -20.01 -24.36
C SER A 220 7.32 -21.35 -24.71
N ASN A 221 8.01 -22.00 -23.76
CA ASN A 221 8.66 -23.30 -23.96
C ASN A 221 8.33 -24.37 -22.89
N GLU A 222 7.38 -24.10 -21.99
CA GLU A 222 7.09 -24.97 -20.85
C GLU A 222 5.60 -25.25 -20.72
N GLN A 223 5.24 -26.49 -20.46
CA GLN A 223 3.86 -26.89 -20.23
C GLN A 223 3.80 -27.95 -19.14
N ALA A 224 2.88 -27.77 -18.19
CA ALA A 224 2.65 -28.74 -17.13
C ALA A 224 1.16 -28.84 -16.82
N ARG A 225 0.71 -30.03 -16.47
CA ARG A 225 -0.69 -30.31 -16.16
C ARG A 225 -0.79 -30.91 -14.76
N PHE A 226 -1.73 -30.39 -13.98
CA PHE A 226 -1.97 -30.74 -12.59
C PHE A 226 -3.42 -31.19 -12.44
N SER A 227 -3.65 -32.27 -11.71
CA SER A 227 -5.01 -32.70 -11.37
C SER A 227 -5.53 -31.88 -10.20
N TYR A 228 -6.85 -31.68 -10.14
CA TYR A 228 -7.49 -31.13 -8.96
C TYR A 228 -8.78 -31.87 -8.63
N GLU A 229 -9.16 -31.81 -7.37
CA GLU A 229 -10.43 -32.30 -6.85
C GLU A 229 -11.08 -31.29 -5.90
N PHE A 230 -12.40 -31.38 -5.74
CA PHE A 230 -13.09 -30.61 -4.73
C PHE A 230 -12.96 -31.28 -3.36
N GLY A 231 -12.51 -30.49 -2.38
CA GLY A 231 -12.36 -30.93 -1.00
C GLY A 231 -13.69 -30.99 -0.23
N GLY A 232 -13.61 -31.50 1.01
CA GLY A 232 -14.72 -31.52 1.95
C GLY A 232 -14.48 -30.64 3.18
N GLY A 233 -15.55 -30.18 3.82
CA GLY A 233 -15.48 -29.39 5.05
C GLY A 233 -14.91 -27.98 4.82
N ALA A 234 -13.80 -27.67 5.49
CA ALA A 234 -13.15 -26.37 5.39
C ALA A 234 -12.32 -26.22 4.10
N CYS A 235 -11.73 -27.29 3.58
CA CYS A 235 -10.98 -27.28 2.32
C CYS A 235 -11.95 -27.45 1.15
N LYS A 236 -11.90 -26.55 0.18
CA LYS A 236 -12.82 -26.48 -0.96
C LYS A 236 -12.23 -27.04 -2.24
N LEU A 237 -10.93 -26.89 -2.47
CA LEU A 237 -10.23 -27.36 -3.67
C LEU A 237 -8.83 -27.83 -3.29
N ILE A 238 -8.41 -28.96 -3.85
CA ILE A 238 -7.07 -29.49 -3.69
C ILE A 238 -6.49 -29.72 -5.09
N ILE A 239 -5.32 -29.15 -5.35
CA ILE A 239 -4.56 -29.35 -6.59
C ILE A 239 -3.38 -30.24 -6.26
N ASP A 240 -3.27 -31.39 -6.91
CA ASP A 240 -2.13 -32.29 -6.78
C ASP A 240 -0.92 -31.75 -7.53
N ILE A 241 0.22 -31.68 -6.83
CA ILE A 241 1.47 -31.20 -7.40
C ILE A 241 2.61 -32.21 -7.14
N PRO A 242 3.56 -32.37 -8.06
CA PRO A 242 4.72 -33.22 -7.82
C PRO A 242 5.54 -32.73 -6.63
N ALA A 243 6.07 -33.68 -5.85
CA ALA A 243 7.02 -33.38 -4.78
C ALA A 243 8.28 -32.72 -5.36
N LEU A 244 9.06 -32.05 -4.49
CA LEU A 244 10.29 -31.36 -4.89
C LEU A 244 11.25 -32.27 -5.67
N GLU A 245 11.42 -33.52 -5.21
CA GLU A 245 12.33 -34.51 -5.79
C GLU A 245 11.88 -34.99 -7.18
N ASP A 246 10.57 -35.00 -7.44
CA ASP A 246 9.96 -35.51 -8.68
C ASP A 246 9.69 -34.39 -9.70
N TRP A 247 9.85 -33.13 -9.31
CA TRP A 247 9.31 -31.98 -10.04
C TRP A 247 9.80 -31.88 -11.49
N GLU A 248 11.12 -31.83 -11.69
CA GLU A 248 11.71 -31.65 -13.02
C GLU A 248 11.43 -32.86 -13.92
N GLN A 249 11.41 -34.07 -13.34
CA GLN A 249 11.11 -35.30 -14.06
C GLN A 249 9.66 -35.35 -14.54
N VAL A 250 8.71 -34.91 -13.70
CA VAL A 250 7.27 -34.99 -14.02
C VAL A 250 6.81 -33.82 -14.90
N THR A 251 7.31 -32.61 -14.64
CA THR A 251 6.83 -31.39 -15.30
C THR A 251 7.70 -30.96 -16.49
N GLY A 252 8.96 -31.38 -16.55
CA GLY A 252 9.95 -30.84 -17.47
C GLY A 252 10.35 -29.39 -17.17
N ILE A 253 9.85 -28.80 -16.07
CA ILE A 253 10.12 -27.42 -15.66
C ILE A 253 11.22 -27.43 -14.60
N ALA A 254 12.20 -26.53 -14.70
CA ALA A 254 13.29 -26.42 -13.75
C ALA A 254 12.78 -26.26 -12.30
N LEU A 255 13.42 -26.91 -11.33
CA LEU A 255 13.05 -26.88 -9.92
C LEU A 255 13.06 -25.44 -9.37
N ALA A 256 14.00 -24.62 -9.85
CA ALA A 256 14.09 -23.20 -9.53
C ALA A 256 12.83 -22.41 -9.95
N ARG A 257 12.08 -22.89 -10.95
CA ARG A 257 10.81 -22.30 -11.41
C ARG A 257 9.57 -22.87 -10.72
N ARG A 258 9.70 -23.95 -9.95
CA ARG A 258 8.57 -24.64 -9.30
C ARG A 258 7.67 -23.66 -8.55
N ARG A 259 8.25 -22.87 -7.64
CA ARG A 259 7.50 -21.94 -6.80
C ARG A 259 6.72 -20.91 -7.62
N TYR A 260 7.31 -20.37 -8.68
CA TYR A 260 6.68 -19.43 -9.59
C TYR A 260 5.47 -20.04 -10.31
N VAL A 261 5.61 -21.25 -10.85
CA VAL A 261 4.52 -21.96 -11.54
C VAL A 261 3.34 -22.20 -10.59
N LEU A 262 3.63 -22.68 -9.38
CA LEU A 262 2.62 -22.97 -8.37
C LEU A 262 1.86 -21.70 -7.93
N LEU A 263 2.58 -20.59 -7.73
CA LEU A 263 1.97 -19.29 -7.39
C LEU A 263 1.13 -18.72 -8.54
N THR A 264 1.58 -18.90 -9.79
CA THR A 264 0.83 -18.48 -10.97
C THR A 264 -0.49 -19.22 -11.07
N ILE A 265 -0.46 -20.55 -10.88
CA ILE A 265 -1.66 -21.39 -10.83
C ILE A 265 -2.57 -20.95 -9.67
N ALA A 266 -2.03 -20.77 -8.48
CA ALA A 266 -2.84 -20.41 -7.31
C ALA A 266 -3.52 -19.05 -7.47
N THR A 267 -2.81 -18.08 -8.04
CA THR A 267 -3.34 -16.75 -8.35
C THR A 267 -4.45 -16.82 -9.40
N ALA A 268 -4.25 -17.60 -10.48
CA ALA A 268 -5.26 -17.79 -11.51
C ALA A 268 -6.54 -18.44 -10.95
N VAL A 269 -6.41 -19.47 -10.10
CA VAL A 269 -7.55 -20.10 -9.42
C VAL A 269 -8.31 -19.09 -8.58
N ARG A 270 -7.60 -18.28 -7.78
CA ARG A 270 -8.24 -17.25 -6.95
C ARG A 270 -8.95 -16.23 -7.81
N THR A 271 -8.31 -15.71 -8.86
CA THR A 271 -8.92 -14.67 -9.70
C THR A 271 -10.13 -15.17 -10.50
N GLU A 272 -10.06 -16.37 -11.07
CA GLU A 272 -11.08 -16.85 -12.02
C GLU A 272 -12.16 -17.73 -11.40
N GLN A 273 -11.81 -18.55 -10.40
CA GLN A 273 -12.72 -19.57 -9.84
C GLN A 273 -13.14 -19.26 -8.39
N ALA A 274 -12.26 -18.63 -7.61
CA ALA A 274 -12.44 -18.51 -6.16
C ALA A 274 -11.88 -17.21 -5.54
N PRO A 275 -12.46 -16.02 -5.82
CA PRO A 275 -11.87 -14.72 -5.44
C PRO A 275 -11.62 -14.51 -3.95
N ASN A 276 -12.41 -15.17 -3.11
CA ASN A 276 -12.39 -14.99 -1.65
C ASN A 276 -11.74 -16.16 -0.90
N TRP A 277 -11.17 -17.15 -1.60
CA TRP A 277 -10.54 -18.29 -0.93
C TRP A 277 -9.08 -18.00 -0.61
N ARG A 278 -8.65 -18.43 0.57
CA ARG A 278 -7.22 -18.47 0.93
C ARG A 278 -6.62 -19.77 0.41
N PHE A 279 -5.31 -19.80 0.17
CA PHE A 279 -4.65 -21.03 -0.25
C PHE A 279 -3.34 -21.29 0.52
N GLU A 280 -2.95 -22.55 0.60
CA GLU A 280 -1.70 -23.02 1.17
C GLU A 280 -1.00 -23.94 0.17
N ILE A 281 0.29 -23.70 -0.11
CA ILE A 281 1.10 -24.56 -0.98
C ILE A 281 1.95 -25.48 -0.10
N ASN A 282 1.61 -26.76 -0.07
CA ASN A 282 2.32 -27.81 0.65
C ASN A 282 3.32 -28.53 -0.28
N ASN A 283 3.97 -29.59 0.22
CA ASN A 283 4.94 -30.35 -0.58
C ASN A 283 4.28 -31.03 -1.81
N ARG A 284 3.05 -31.53 -1.66
CA ARG A 284 2.35 -32.31 -2.69
C ARG A 284 0.99 -31.74 -3.12
N THR A 285 0.53 -30.67 -2.49
CA THR A 285 -0.80 -30.10 -2.75
C THR A 285 -0.78 -28.57 -2.76
N ILE A 286 -1.72 -27.97 -3.49
CA ILE A 286 -2.21 -26.60 -3.23
C ILE A 286 -3.63 -26.73 -2.72
N GLU A 287 -3.89 -26.27 -1.50
CA GLU A 287 -5.19 -26.40 -0.85
C GLU A 287 -5.86 -25.03 -0.73
N PHE A 288 -7.14 -24.93 -1.07
CA PHE A 288 -7.93 -23.71 -0.97
C PHE A 288 -9.04 -23.86 0.07
N TYR A 289 -9.32 -22.78 0.80
CA TYR A 289 -10.26 -22.73 1.92
C TYR A 289 -11.22 -21.54 1.82
#